data_AF-A0A328NVI2-F1
#
_entry.id   AF-A0A328NVI2-F1
#
_cell.length_a   1.000
_cell.length_b   1.000
_cell.length_c   1.000
_cell.angle_alpha   90.00
_cell.angle_beta   90.00
_cell.angle_gamma   90.00
#
_symmetry.space_group_name_H-M   'P 1'
#
loop_
_entity.id
_entity.type
_entity.pdbx_description
1 polymer ?
#
loop_
_entity_poly.entity_id
_entity_poly.type
_entity_poly.pdbx_seq_one_letter_code
_entity_poly.pdbx_strand_id
1 'polypeptide(L)'
;MAVRDDGAADSGPGSQTSLTELRRLAATDGLTVADEVVQRRPNPDLATYVGSGKVDELAALAESAHADLVIADGELSPGQVRNLEERVGVRVVDRTALILDIFAEHARTSESRVQVELAQIPYQFAPSARRGPHDVPRRRRPEGRRRRHGCPGSR
;
A
#
# COMPACT_ATOMS: atom_id res chain seq x y z
N MET A 1 6.40 -30.08 5.65
CA MET A 1 5.52 -31.15 5.13
C MET A 1 5.25 -30.83 3.68
N ALA A 2 5.52 -31.79 2.78
CA ALA A 2 5.66 -31.55 1.35
C ALA A 2 4.34 -31.11 0.69
N VAL A 3 4.41 -30.05 -0.13
CA VAL A 3 3.42 -29.75 -1.17
C VAL A 3 4.23 -29.60 -2.45
N ARG A 4 4.15 -30.62 -3.31
CA ARG A 4 4.37 -30.45 -4.74
C ARG A 4 3.17 -29.67 -5.27
N ASP A 5 3.42 -28.66 -6.09
CA ASP A 5 2.40 -28.08 -6.95
C ASP A 5 2.91 -28.17 -8.39
N ASP A 6 2.46 -29.21 -9.10
CA ASP A 6 2.67 -29.40 -10.53
C ASP A 6 1.52 -28.68 -11.27
N GLY A 7 1.82 -27.47 -11.75
CA GLY A 7 1.31 -26.93 -13.02
C GLY A 7 -0.14 -26.43 -13.06
N ALA A 8 -0.30 -25.10 -13.21
CA ALA A 8 -0.80 -24.48 -14.44
C ALA A 8 -0.93 -22.96 -14.27
N ALA A 9 -0.07 -22.22 -14.98
CA ALA A 9 -0.20 -20.82 -15.42
C ALA A 9 -1.32 -19.97 -14.77
N ASP A 10 -1.14 -19.56 -13.51
CA ASP A 10 -1.73 -18.33 -12.97
C ASP A 10 -0.58 -17.33 -12.76
N SER A 11 0.10 -17.00 -13.86
CA SER A 11 1.24 -16.06 -13.88
C SER A 11 0.80 -14.65 -14.27
N GLY A 12 -0.51 -14.39 -14.30
CA GLY A 12 -1.07 -13.08 -14.61
C GLY A 12 -1.13 -12.17 -13.37
N PRO A 13 -1.09 -10.84 -13.55
CA PRO A 13 -1.35 -9.89 -12.47
C PRO A 13 -2.71 -10.18 -11.82
N GLY A 14 -2.75 -10.26 -10.49
CA GLY A 14 -3.94 -10.68 -9.72
C GLY A 14 -4.12 -12.20 -9.55
N SER A 15 -3.10 -13.00 -9.84
CA SER A 15 -3.07 -14.43 -9.48
C SER A 15 -2.74 -14.68 -8.01
N GLN A 16 -3.07 -15.87 -7.51
CA GLN A 16 -2.66 -16.29 -6.15
C GLN A 16 -1.13 -16.32 -5.98
N THR A 17 -0.41 -16.66 -7.06
CA THR A 17 1.05 -16.65 -7.10
C THR A 17 1.60 -15.23 -7.00
N SER A 18 1.01 -14.27 -7.73
CA SER A 18 1.39 -12.86 -7.72
C SER A 18 1.24 -12.23 -6.33
N LEU A 19 0.12 -12.52 -5.65
CA LEU A 19 -0.13 -12.03 -4.29
C LEU A 19 0.81 -12.68 -3.25
N THR A 20 1.10 -13.97 -3.40
CA THR A 20 2.05 -14.66 -2.53
C THR A 20 3.46 -14.08 -2.65
N GLU A 21 3.86 -13.71 -3.87
CA GLU A 21 5.12 -13.02 -4.13
C GLU A 21 5.13 -11.62 -3.49
N LEU A 22 4.08 -10.82 -3.73
CA LEU A 22 3.96 -9.47 -3.17
C LEU A 22 4.04 -9.49 -1.64
N ARG A 23 3.40 -10.49 -1.01
CA ARG A 23 3.48 -10.70 0.44
C ARG A 23 4.89 -10.99 0.93
N ARG A 24 5.68 -11.75 0.16
CA ARG A 24 7.10 -12.02 0.48
C ARG A 24 7.96 -10.77 0.32
N LEU A 25 7.71 -9.96 -0.70
CA LEU A 25 8.39 -8.68 -0.90
C LEU A 25 8.11 -7.74 0.29
N ALA A 26 6.84 -7.57 0.65
CA ALA A 26 6.45 -6.77 1.81
C ALA A 26 7.12 -7.25 3.11
N ALA A 27 7.16 -8.56 3.33
CA ALA A 27 7.85 -9.13 4.50
C ALA A 27 9.37 -8.88 4.50
N THR A 28 9.99 -8.77 3.33
CA THR A 28 11.43 -8.44 3.19
C THR A 28 11.71 -7.01 3.60
N ASP A 29 10.78 -6.09 3.35
CA ASP A 29 10.80 -4.69 3.80
C ASP A 29 10.25 -4.52 5.23
N GLY A 30 10.12 -5.60 6.01
CA GLY A 30 9.62 -5.54 7.39
C GLY A 30 8.13 -5.20 7.55
N LEU A 31 7.36 -5.18 6.46
CA LEU A 31 5.93 -4.89 6.47
C LEU A 31 5.11 -6.14 6.85
N THR A 32 4.04 -5.94 7.61
CA THR A 32 3.08 -7.01 7.95
C THR A 32 1.78 -6.80 7.16
N VAL A 33 1.44 -7.76 6.31
CA VAL A 33 0.20 -7.71 5.52
C VAL A 33 -0.99 -8.08 6.42
N ALA A 34 -1.85 -7.09 6.67
CA ALA A 34 -3.03 -7.24 7.52
C ALA A 34 -4.23 -7.84 6.77
N ASP A 35 -4.44 -7.44 5.52
CA ASP A 35 -5.53 -7.92 4.67
C ASP A 35 -5.15 -7.85 3.19
N GLU A 36 -5.85 -8.60 2.34
CA GLU A 36 -5.59 -8.72 0.90
C GLU A 36 -6.87 -8.55 0.10
N VAL A 37 -6.83 -7.64 -0.88
CA VAL A 37 -8.00 -7.25 -1.67
C VAL A 37 -7.74 -7.50 -3.15
N VAL A 38 -8.53 -8.39 -3.75
CA VAL A 38 -8.36 -8.77 -5.17
C VAL A 38 -9.52 -8.24 -6.00
N GLN A 39 -9.20 -7.58 -7.11
CA GLN A 39 -10.18 -7.21 -8.14
C GLN A 39 -9.72 -7.71 -9.50
N ARG A 40 -10.49 -8.62 -10.11
CA ARG A 40 -10.29 -9.03 -11.50
C ARG A 40 -11.09 -8.09 -12.41
N ARG A 41 -10.40 -7.26 -13.19
CA ARG A 41 -11.01 -6.36 -14.19
C ARG A 41 -10.16 -6.38 -15.48
N PRO A 42 -10.79 -6.39 -16.67
CA PRO A 42 -10.05 -6.44 -17.94
C PRO A 42 -9.26 -5.16 -18.24
N ASN A 43 -9.73 -4.00 -17.77
CA ASN A 43 -9.04 -2.72 -17.89
C ASN A 43 -9.01 -2.00 -16.54
N PRO A 44 -7.85 -1.48 -16.10
CA PRO A 44 -7.76 -0.70 -14.88
C PRO A 44 -8.55 0.61 -14.99
N ASP A 45 -8.98 1.13 -13.84
CA ASP A 45 -9.64 2.43 -13.79
C ASP A 45 -8.64 3.57 -14.03
N LEU A 46 -8.97 4.51 -14.90
CA LEU A 46 -8.09 5.65 -15.20
C LEU A 46 -7.87 6.55 -13.97
N ALA A 47 -8.85 6.64 -13.07
CA ALA A 47 -8.77 7.52 -11.92
C ALA A 47 -8.10 6.85 -10.71
N THR A 48 -8.40 5.58 -10.44
CA THR A 48 -7.98 4.92 -9.18
C THR A 48 -7.36 3.55 -9.36
N TYR A 49 -7.11 3.09 -10.60
CA TYR A 49 -6.62 1.74 -10.95
C TYR A 49 -7.62 0.61 -10.61
N VAL A 50 -8.19 0.64 -9.41
CA VAL A 50 -9.34 -0.17 -8.95
C VAL A 50 -10.65 0.60 -9.09
N GLY A 51 -11.78 -0.11 -9.15
CA GLY A 51 -13.11 0.51 -9.27
C GLY A 51 -13.55 1.23 -7.99
N SER A 52 -14.43 2.24 -8.11
CA SER A 52 -14.83 3.12 -7.00
C SER A 52 -15.36 2.39 -5.76
N GLY A 53 -16.22 1.37 -5.92
CA GLY A 53 -16.73 0.60 -4.78
C GLY A 53 -15.64 -0.22 -4.08
N LYS A 54 -14.59 -0.63 -4.80
CA LYS A 54 -13.45 -1.35 -4.22
C LYS A 54 -12.53 -0.41 -3.45
N VAL A 55 -12.43 0.85 -3.88
CA VAL A 55 -11.73 1.90 -3.11
C VAL A 55 -12.40 2.14 -1.78
N ASP A 56 -13.73 2.18 -1.74
CA ASP A 56 -14.48 2.39 -0.49
C ASP A 56 -14.33 1.18 0.46
N GLU A 57 -14.30 -0.04 -0.10
CA GLU A 57 -13.96 -1.26 0.65
C GLU A 57 -12.53 -1.21 1.20
N LEU A 58 -11.55 -0.79 0.39
CA LEU A 58 -10.16 -0.59 0.80
C LEU A 58 -10.04 0.44 1.92
N ALA A 59 -10.78 1.54 1.86
CA ALA A 59 -10.81 2.55 2.91
C ALA A 59 -11.34 1.97 4.23
N ALA A 60 -12.47 1.25 4.18
CA ALA A 60 -13.04 0.60 5.35
C ALA A 60 -12.10 -0.46 5.96
N LEU A 61 -11.45 -1.27 5.10
CA LEU A 61 -10.48 -2.26 5.54
C LEU A 61 -9.25 -1.60 6.16
N ALA A 62 -8.68 -0.58 5.53
CA ALA A 62 -7.54 0.16 6.06
C ALA A 62 -7.85 0.78 7.44
N GLU A 63 -9.04 1.34 7.62
CA GLU A 63 -9.48 1.87 8.92
C GLU A 63 -9.64 0.76 9.97
N SER A 64 -10.30 -0.34 9.62
CA SER A 64 -10.59 -1.44 10.55
C SER A 64 -9.34 -2.23 10.96
N ALA A 65 -8.41 -2.44 10.03
CA ALA A 65 -7.15 -3.14 10.24
C ALA A 65 -6.06 -2.21 10.80
N HIS A 66 -6.34 -0.91 10.93
CA HIS A 66 -5.36 0.12 11.27
C HIS A 66 -4.11 0.07 10.37
N ALA A 67 -4.32 -0.12 9.07
CA ALA A 67 -3.24 -0.16 8.10
C ALA A 67 -2.64 1.24 7.92
N ASP A 68 -1.32 1.32 7.92
CA ASP A 68 -0.57 2.56 7.67
C ASP A 68 -0.24 2.76 6.18
N LEU A 69 -0.28 1.67 5.41
CA LEU A 69 0.17 1.58 4.02
C LEU A 69 -0.72 0.60 3.23
N VAL A 70 -1.04 0.97 2.00
CA VAL A 70 -1.67 0.08 1.00
C VAL A 70 -0.68 -0.16 -0.13
N ILE A 71 -0.50 -1.42 -0.50
CA ILE A 71 0.38 -1.85 -1.60
C ILE A 71 -0.49 -2.31 -2.76
N ALA A 72 -0.29 -1.70 -3.94
CA ALA A 72 -0.93 -2.09 -5.17
C ALA A 72 -0.03 -3.04 -5.98
N ASP A 73 -0.61 -4.11 -6.50
CA ASP A 73 0.14 -5.15 -7.23
C ASP A 73 0.67 -4.67 -8.60
N GLY A 74 0.05 -3.63 -9.18
CA GLY A 74 0.44 -3.10 -10.47
C GLY A 74 0.95 -1.66 -10.40
N GLU A 75 1.47 -1.20 -11.53
CA GLU A 75 2.01 0.15 -11.69
C GLU A 75 0.90 1.19 -11.64
N LEU A 76 1.08 2.20 -10.78
CA LEU A 76 0.15 3.29 -10.62
C LEU A 76 0.73 4.56 -11.25
N SER A 77 -0.07 5.27 -12.03
CA SER A 77 0.29 6.63 -12.43
C SER A 77 0.26 7.58 -11.22
N PRO A 78 1.02 8.69 -11.23
CA PRO A 78 1.01 9.66 -10.12
C PRO A 78 -0.39 10.19 -9.77
N GLY A 79 -1.27 10.33 -10.77
CA GLY A 79 -2.66 10.73 -10.56
C GLY A 79 -3.48 9.65 -9.85
N GLN A 80 -3.29 8.37 -10.20
CA GLN A 80 -3.95 7.25 -9.53
C GLN A 80 -3.51 7.11 -8.07
N VAL A 81 -2.21 7.24 -7.79
CA VAL A 81 -1.67 7.23 -6.42
C VAL A 81 -2.35 8.32 -5.60
N ARG A 82 -2.35 9.56 -6.08
CA ARG A 82 -2.95 10.69 -5.38
C ARG A 82 -4.44 10.48 -5.10
N ASN A 83 -5.20 10.03 -6.10
CA ASN A 83 -6.63 9.79 -5.94
C ASN A 83 -6.94 8.66 -4.94
N LEU A 84 -6.10 7.62 -4.92
CA LEU A 84 -6.24 6.54 -3.94
C LEU A 84 -5.87 7.01 -2.53
N GLU A 85 -4.78 7.75 -2.36
CA GLU A 85 -4.40 8.32 -1.06
C GLU A 85 -5.47 9.27 -0.50
N GLU A 86 -6.06 10.11 -1.35
CA GLU A 86 -7.14 11.02 -0.96
C GLU A 86 -8.42 10.28 -0.52
N ARG A 87 -8.72 9.12 -1.13
CA ARG A 87 -9.94 8.35 -0.84
C ARG A 87 -9.79 7.33 0.28
N VAL A 88 -8.65 6.63 0.33
CA VAL A 88 -8.36 5.62 1.36
C VAL A 88 -7.81 6.29 2.63
N GLY A 89 -7.18 7.46 2.49
CA GLY A 89 -6.64 8.24 3.60
C GLY A 89 -5.30 7.74 4.14
N VAL A 90 -4.79 6.62 3.64
CA VAL A 90 -3.48 6.09 4.00
C VAL A 90 -2.57 6.16 2.78
N ARG A 91 -1.26 5.98 2.98
CA ARG A 91 -0.30 6.03 1.88
C ARG A 91 -0.52 4.85 0.94
N VAL A 92 -0.28 5.10 -0.34
CA VAL A 92 -0.40 4.08 -1.38
C VAL A 92 0.91 3.97 -2.13
N VAL A 93 1.45 2.76 -2.20
CA VAL A 93 2.66 2.44 -2.97
C VAL A 93 2.32 1.37 -4.00
N ASP A 94 2.97 1.43 -5.14
CA ASP A 94 2.90 0.36 -6.13
C ASP A 94 4.01 -0.67 -5.91
N ARG A 95 3.93 -1.78 -6.65
CA ARG A 95 4.93 -2.84 -6.62
C ARG A 95 6.34 -2.33 -6.92
N THR A 96 6.47 -1.43 -7.89
CA THR A 96 7.79 -0.91 -8.31
C THR A 96 8.44 -0.09 -7.21
N ALA A 97 7.68 0.79 -6.55
CA ALA A 97 8.13 1.57 -5.41
C ALA A 97 8.60 0.65 -4.27
N LEU A 98 7.80 -0.36 -3.91
CA LEU A 98 8.18 -1.33 -2.87
C LEU A 98 9.52 -2.03 -3.21
N ILE A 99 9.73 -2.43 -4.46
CA ILE A 99 10.98 -3.05 -4.89
C ILE A 99 12.16 -2.08 -4.76
N LEU A 100 11.99 -0.81 -5.17
CA LEU A 100 13.02 0.20 -5.04
C LEU A 100 13.36 0.49 -3.57
N ASP A 101 12.37 0.43 -2.69
CA ASP A 101 12.56 0.63 -1.25
C ASP A 101 13.37 -0.52 -0.62
N ILE A 102 13.06 -1.77 -0.97
CA ILE A 102 13.86 -2.94 -0.57
C ILE A 102 15.31 -2.74 -1.04
N PHE A 103 15.54 -2.34 -2.29
CA PHE A 103 16.90 -2.10 -2.77
C PHE A 103 17.59 -0.94 -2.05
N ALA A 104 16.87 0.12 -1.70
CA ALA A 104 17.42 1.22 -0.92
C ALA A 104 17.88 0.78 0.46
N GLU A 105 17.11 -0.07 1.14
CA GLU A 105 17.48 -0.62 2.45
C GLU A 105 18.73 -1.51 2.37
N HIS A 106 18.87 -2.26 1.28
CA HIS A 106 19.97 -3.21 1.08
C HIS A 106 21.21 -2.61 0.41
N ALA A 107 21.16 -1.37 -0.10
CA ALA A 107 22.28 -0.72 -0.81
C ALA A 107 23.44 -0.33 0.14
N ARG A 108 24.43 -1.24 0.27
CA ARG A 108 25.61 -1.04 1.14
C ARG A 108 26.78 -0.33 0.45
N THR A 109 26.93 -0.45 -0.87
CA THR A 109 28.04 0.13 -1.63
C THR A 109 27.64 1.48 -2.23
N SER A 110 28.63 2.32 -2.55
CA SER A 110 28.39 3.61 -3.21
C SER A 110 27.74 3.43 -4.59
N GLU A 111 28.18 2.43 -5.34
CA GLU A 111 27.64 2.12 -6.67
C GLU A 111 26.16 1.70 -6.59
N SER A 112 25.81 0.78 -5.67
CA SER A 112 24.41 0.35 -5.51
C SER A 112 23.51 1.49 -5.04
N ARG A 113 24.00 2.40 -4.19
CA ARG A 113 23.22 3.60 -3.79
C ARG A 113 22.92 4.51 -4.97
N VAL A 114 23.90 4.76 -5.82
CA VAL A 114 23.73 5.60 -7.02
C VAL A 114 22.73 4.96 -8.00
N GLN A 115 22.79 3.64 -8.20
CA GLN A 115 21.84 2.94 -9.06
C GLN A 115 20.41 3.01 -8.54
N VAL A 116 20.22 2.84 -7.23
CA VAL A 116 18.91 2.97 -6.60
C VAL A 116 18.41 4.41 -6.69
N GLU A 117 19.25 5.40 -6.40
CA GLU A 117 18.88 6.81 -6.49
C GLU A 117 18.46 7.19 -7.92
N LEU A 118 19.20 6.74 -8.93
CA LEU A 118 18.87 6.95 -10.34
C LEU A 118 17.50 6.36 -10.70
N ALA A 119 17.19 5.17 -10.19
CA ALA A 119 15.91 4.49 -10.41
C ALA A 119 14.74 5.16 -9.68
N GLN A 120 15.01 5.86 -8.58
CA GLN A 120 13.99 6.59 -7.81
C GLN A 120 13.62 7.94 -8.46
N ILE A 121 14.51 8.60 -9.22
CA ILE A 121 14.24 9.89 -9.89
C ILE A 121 12.87 9.95 -10.59
N PRO A 122 12.49 9.00 -11.46
CA PRO A 122 11.17 9.05 -12.11
C PRO A 122 10.00 9.00 -11.11
N TYR A 123 10.20 8.43 -9.93
CA TYR A 123 9.20 8.31 -8.88
C TYR A 123 9.20 9.49 -7.90
N GLN A 124 10.26 10.31 -7.81
CA GLN A 124 10.37 11.46 -6.89
C GLN A 124 9.27 12.54 -7.05
N PHE A 125 8.55 12.54 -8.17
CA PHE A 125 7.43 13.45 -8.43
C PHE A 125 6.09 12.94 -7.88
N ALA A 126 6.02 11.71 -7.38
CA ALA A 126 4.87 11.22 -6.63
C ALA A 126 4.89 11.80 -5.20
N PRO A 127 3.76 12.30 -4.66
CA PRO A 127 3.67 12.78 -3.27
C PRO A 127 4.21 11.77 -2.25
N SER A 128 4.05 10.47 -2.54
CA SER A 128 4.53 9.36 -1.72
C SER A 128 6.04 9.11 -1.78
N ALA A 129 6.75 9.50 -2.85
CA ALA A 129 8.18 9.19 -3.01
C ALA A 129 9.13 10.08 -2.20
N ARG A 130 8.63 11.18 -1.62
CA ARG A 130 9.44 12.04 -0.73
C ARG A 130 9.69 11.42 0.65
N ARG A 131 9.03 10.30 0.97
CA ARG A 131 9.14 9.59 2.26
C ARG A 131 9.24 8.10 2.00
N GLY A 132 10.22 7.41 2.58
CA GLY A 132 10.31 5.95 2.48
C GLY A 132 9.06 5.26 3.07
N PRO A 133 8.78 4.00 2.73
CA PRO A 133 7.60 3.25 3.21
C PRO A 133 7.60 3.12 4.74
N HIS A 134 8.78 3.19 5.37
CA HIS A 134 8.98 3.23 6.82
C HIS A 134 8.66 4.58 7.49
N ASP A 135 8.60 5.67 6.73
CA ASP A 135 8.35 7.02 7.25
C ASP A 135 6.86 7.39 7.14
N VAL A 136 6.01 6.57 7.76
CA VAL A 136 4.57 6.86 7.91
C VAL A 136 4.33 7.64 9.20
N PRO A 137 3.84 8.90 9.14
CA PRO A 137 3.44 9.59 10.34
C PRO A 137 2.25 8.85 10.96
N ARG A 138 2.44 8.29 12.17
CA ARG A 138 1.36 7.73 12.97
C ARG A 138 0.21 8.74 13.02
N ARG A 139 -0.93 8.40 12.40
CA ARG A 139 -2.12 9.27 12.42
C ARG A 139 -2.37 9.66 13.88
N ARG A 140 -2.30 10.96 14.18
CA ARG A 140 -2.67 11.46 15.50
C ARG A 140 -4.13 11.10 15.70
N ARG A 141 -4.40 10.25 16.70
CA ARG A 141 -5.76 9.91 17.12
C ARG A 141 -6.58 11.20 17.19
N PRO A 142 -7.80 11.27 16.64
CA PRO A 142 -8.71 12.32 17.05
C PRO A 142 -8.93 12.14 18.55
N GLU A 143 -8.36 13.03 19.36
CA GLU A 143 -8.63 13.07 20.79
C GLU A 143 -10.14 13.14 20.95
N GLY A 144 -10.68 12.13 21.63
CA GLY A 144 -12.12 11.92 21.74
C GLY A 144 -12.81 13.21 22.16
N ARG A 145 -13.78 13.65 21.34
CA ARG A 145 -14.77 14.63 21.76
C ARG A 145 -15.40 14.12 23.05
N ARG A 146 -14.94 14.66 24.19
CA ARG A 146 -15.59 14.46 25.49
C ARG A 146 -17.03 14.93 25.34
N ARG A 147 -17.96 13.97 25.25
CA ARG A 147 -19.39 14.24 25.33
C ARG A 147 -19.62 14.86 26.71
N ARG A 148 -19.91 16.17 26.75
CA ARG A 148 -20.46 16.80 27.94
C ARG A 148 -21.87 16.23 28.11
N HIS A 149 -22.02 15.17 28.89
CA HIS A 149 -23.30 14.80 29.50
C HIS A 149 -23.38 15.54 30.83
N GLY A 150 -24.04 16.70 30.81
CA GLY A 150 -24.55 17.32 32.02
C GLY A 150 -25.78 16.54 32.49
N CYS A 151 -25.73 16.04 33.73
CA CYS A 151 -26.80 15.30 34.38
C CYS A 151 -28.04 16.18 34.60
N PRO A 152 -29.25 15.56 34.72
CA PRO A 152 -30.47 16.28 35.04
C PRO A 152 -30.52 16.58 36.54
N GLY A 153 -30.61 17.85 36.89
CA GLY A 153 -30.84 18.29 38.27
C GLY A 153 -32.32 18.19 38.62
N SER A 154 -32.62 17.23 39.49
CA SER A 154 -33.85 17.11 40.26
C SER A 154 -34.13 18.37 41.10
N ARG A 155 -35.33 18.95 40.98
CA ARG A 155 -36.10 19.57 42.07
C ARG A 155 -37.55 19.77 41.61
#